data_AF-A0A975NGG3-F1
#
_entry.id   AF-A0A975NGG3-F1
#
_cell.length_a   1.000
_cell.length_b   1.000
_cell.length_c   1.000
_cell.angle_alpha   90.00
_cell.angle_beta   90.00
_cell.angle_gamma   90.00
#
_symmetry.space_group_name_H-M   'P 1'
#
loop_
_entity.id
_entity.type
_entity.pdbx_description
1 polymer ?
#
loop_
_entity_poly.entity_id
_entity_poly.type
_entity_poly.pdbx_seq_one_letter_code
_entity_poly.pdbx_strand_id
1 'polypeptide(L)'
;MTELIRHGLRLAAALLVLIGAASPAFACACCTNAGQRNVATVALDSGKRQEIESLRFSGKATLFTGEGDVEGIEGIATPSGSYEFTAKWLDDRLVLSFRDKTGHTGALALARPNTVSVFEVDPRDRPDRGHGPALYKEWKLTAPAAGSGVFRPGIAPRQLLTLILQGAGNSCTSADDFSHWTLVMQGPKANYTLFGDLVTTK
;
A
#
# COMPACT_ATOMS: atom_id res chain seq x y z
N MET A 1 49.66 -34.30 33.27
CA MET A 1 48.68 -33.19 33.29
C MET A 1 48.79 -32.41 31.98
N THR A 2 48.71 -33.13 30.84
CA THR A 2 49.14 -32.58 29.53
C THR A 2 48.26 -33.11 28.39
N GLU A 3 47.65 -34.29 28.54
CA GLU A 3 46.69 -34.88 27.59
C GLU A 3 45.27 -34.28 27.69
N LEU A 4 44.80 -33.96 28.92
CA LEU A 4 43.46 -33.39 29.16
C LEU A 4 43.24 -32.00 28.54
N ILE A 5 44.31 -31.21 28.38
CA ILE A 5 44.28 -29.87 27.76
C ILE A 5 44.12 -29.97 26.23
N ARG A 6 44.63 -31.05 25.63
CA ARG A 6 44.63 -31.26 24.17
C ARG A 6 43.27 -31.66 23.61
N HIS A 7 42.43 -32.33 24.40
CA HIS A 7 41.07 -32.72 24.01
C HIS A 7 40.04 -31.60 24.22
N GLY A 8 40.21 -30.76 25.25
CA GLY A 8 39.36 -29.57 25.45
C GLY A 8 39.47 -28.56 24.32
N LEU A 9 40.69 -28.38 23.77
CA LEU A 9 40.92 -27.45 22.66
C LEU A 9 40.33 -27.94 21.32
N ARG A 10 40.27 -29.27 21.11
CA ARG A 10 39.70 -29.87 19.89
C ARG A 10 38.16 -29.86 19.88
N LEU A 11 37.51 -30.02 21.03
CA LEU A 11 36.05 -29.86 21.14
C LEU A 11 35.62 -28.39 20.98
N ALA A 12 36.38 -27.43 21.51
CA ALA A 12 36.10 -26.01 21.35
C ALA A 12 36.22 -25.54 19.88
N ALA A 13 37.21 -26.07 19.15
CA ALA A 13 37.39 -25.75 17.72
C ALA A 13 36.28 -26.34 16.83
N ALA A 14 35.74 -27.51 17.15
CA ALA A 14 34.62 -28.11 16.41
C ALA A 14 33.28 -27.37 16.65
N LEU A 15 33.09 -26.79 17.84
CA LEU A 15 31.88 -26.01 18.15
C LEU A 15 31.88 -24.62 17.48
N LEU A 16 33.05 -23.99 17.31
CA LEU A 16 33.15 -22.67 16.67
C LEU A 16 32.85 -22.70 15.16
N VAL A 17 33.13 -23.82 14.47
CA VAL A 17 32.88 -23.95 13.03
C VAL A 17 31.38 -24.10 12.73
N LEU A 18 30.59 -24.66 13.65
CA LEU A 18 29.14 -24.81 13.49
C LEU A 18 28.36 -23.51 13.73
N ILE A 19 28.90 -22.57 14.50
CA ILE A 19 28.24 -21.27 14.75
C ILE A 19 28.48 -20.29 13.58
N GLY A 20 29.55 -20.47 12.80
CA GLY A 20 29.87 -19.65 11.62
C GLY A 20 29.10 -19.99 10.34
N ALA A 21 28.34 -21.08 10.32
CA ALA A 21 27.58 -21.54 9.16
C ALA A 21 26.10 -21.10 9.15
N ALA A 22 25.70 -20.20 10.07
CA ALA A 22 24.44 -19.48 9.95
C ALA A 22 24.54 -18.54 8.73
N SER A 23 24.22 -19.10 7.57
CA SER A 23 24.38 -18.48 6.26
C SER A 23 23.58 -17.18 6.15
N PRO A 24 24.02 -16.18 5.35
CA PRO A 24 23.28 -14.95 5.04
C PRO A 24 22.06 -15.21 4.13
N ALA A 25 21.44 -16.39 4.19
CA ALA A 25 20.33 -16.78 3.32
C ALA A 25 19.07 -15.90 3.52
N PHE A 26 18.95 -15.23 4.67
CA PHE A 26 17.91 -14.23 4.91
C PHE A 26 18.14 -12.90 4.15
N ALA A 27 19.37 -12.61 3.70
CA ALA A 27 19.68 -11.36 3.00
C ALA A 27 19.16 -11.34 1.54
N CYS A 28 18.86 -12.50 0.94
CA CYS A 28 18.35 -12.58 -0.43
C CYS A 28 16.85 -12.89 -0.54
N ALA A 29 16.15 -13.17 0.58
CA ALA A 29 14.72 -13.49 0.52
C ALA A 29 13.86 -12.33 -0.03
N CYS A 30 14.34 -11.10 0.15
CA CYS A 30 13.68 -9.90 -0.34
C CYS A 30 14.33 -9.30 -1.59
N CYS A 31 15.39 -9.92 -2.13
CA CYS A 31 16.02 -9.43 -3.36
C CYS A 31 15.03 -9.45 -4.53
N THR A 32 15.29 -8.57 -5.47
CA THR A 32 14.51 -8.46 -6.71
C THR A 32 15.39 -8.82 -7.89
N ASN A 33 14.78 -9.09 -9.04
CA ASN A 33 15.49 -9.46 -10.25
C ASN A 33 15.14 -8.52 -11.40
N ALA A 34 16.09 -8.28 -12.30
CA ALA A 34 15.84 -7.54 -13.53
C ALA A 34 14.74 -8.24 -14.36
N GLY A 35 13.75 -7.47 -14.82
CA GLY A 35 12.57 -7.96 -15.52
C GLY A 35 11.54 -8.66 -14.63
N GLN A 36 11.69 -8.64 -13.30
CA GLN A 36 10.70 -9.22 -12.39
C GLN A 36 9.32 -8.59 -12.59
N ARG A 37 8.29 -9.43 -12.58
CA ARG A 37 6.90 -9.03 -12.69
C ARG A 37 6.03 -9.96 -11.86
N ASN A 38 5.12 -9.37 -11.10
CA ASN A 38 4.12 -10.06 -10.31
C ASN A 38 2.76 -9.43 -10.59
N VAL A 39 1.77 -10.24 -10.97
CA VAL A 39 0.37 -9.83 -11.14
C VAL A 39 -0.49 -10.92 -10.55
N ALA A 40 -1.11 -10.65 -9.41
CA ALA A 40 -1.86 -11.66 -8.68
C ALA A 40 -3.05 -11.05 -7.94
N THR A 41 -4.07 -11.85 -7.70
CA THR A 41 -5.07 -11.58 -6.66
C THR A 41 -4.90 -12.63 -5.59
N VAL A 42 -4.60 -12.19 -4.37
CA VAL A 42 -4.26 -13.07 -3.25
C VAL A 42 -5.15 -12.77 -2.06
N ALA A 43 -5.21 -13.72 -1.11
CA ALA A 43 -5.91 -13.49 0.15
C ALA A 43 -5.31 -12.28 0.89
N LEU A 44 -6.16 -11.47 1.50
CA LEU A 44 -5.75 -10.41 2.39
C LEU A 44 -5.44 -11.01 3.78
N ASP A 45 -4.28 -11.66 3.86
CA ASP A 45 -3.78 -12.32 5.07
C ASP A 45 -3.44 -11.33 6.21
N SER A 46 -3.11 -11.83 7.40
CA SER A 46 -2.76 -10.98 8.55
C SER A 46 -1.56 -10.07 8.30
N GLY A 47 -0.55 -10.52 7.56
CA GLY A 47 0.63 -9.71 7.26
C GLY A 47 0.27 -8.52 6.39
N LYS A 48 -0.43 -8.77 5.28
CA LYS A 48 -0.87 -7.67 4.39
C LYS A 48 -1.84 -6.71 5.05
N ARG A 49 -2.73 -7.22 5.93
CA ARG A 49 -3.60 -6.35 6.75
C ARG A 49 -2.79 -5.44 7.64
N GLN A 50 -1.79 -5.99 8.32
CA GLN A 50 -0.93 -5.22 9.21
C GLN A 50 -0.21 -4.08 8.46
N GLU A 51 0.37 -4.37 7.29
CA GLU A 51 1.02 -3.34 6.47
C GLU A 51 0.06 -2.25 6.00
N ILE A 52 -1.19 -2.59 5.68
CA ILE A 52 -2.21 -1.61 5.27
C ILE A 52 -2.70 -0.79 6.47
N GLU A 53 -2.80 -1.39 7.65
CA GLU A 53 -3.21 -0.72 8.90
C GLU A 53 -2.09 0.18 9.47
N SER A 54 -0.82 -0.10 9.16
CA SER A 54 0.32 0.74 9.54
C SER A 54 0.53 1.96 8.64
N LEU A 55 -0.16 2.04 7.50
CA LEU A 55 -0.11 3.22 6.62
C LEU A 55 -0.47 4.50 7.37
N ARG A 56 0.19 5.59 6.99
CA ARG A 56 -0.08 6.93 7.49
C ARG A 56 -0.41 7.82 6.30
N PHE A 57 -1.63 8.31 6.26
CA PHE A 57 -2.06 9.20 5.18
C PHE A 57 -1.65 10.64 5.48
N SER A 58 -1.20 11.35 4.45
CA SER A 58 -1.02 12.79 4.57
C SER A 58 -2.38 13.48 4.71
N GLY A 59 -2.41 14.68 5.31
CA GLY A 59 -3.67 15.38 5.62
C GLY A 59 -4.39 16.01 4.43
N LYS A 60 -4.03 15.66 3.18
CA LYS A 60 -4.56 16.29 1.96
C LYS A 60 -4.98 15.26 0.93
N ALA A 61 -6.09 15.55 0.25
CA ALA A 61 -6.54 14.82 -0.94
C ALA A 61 -6.87 15.80 -2.06
N THR A 62 -6.60 15.40 -3.30
CA THR A 62 -6.84 16.17 -4.51
C THR A 62 -7.82 15.42 -5.41
N LEU A 63 -8.79 16.13 -5.97
CA LEU A 63 -9.71 15.59 -6.98
C LEU A 63 -9.06 15.71 -8.36
N PHE A 64 -8.95 14.60 -9.07
CA PHE A 64 -8.47 14.59 -10.45
C PHE A 64 -9.59 15.00 -11.40
N THR A 65 -9.38 16.08 -12.17
CA THR A 65 -10.35 16.60 -13.14
C THR A 65 -9.91 16.45 -14.61
N GLY A 66 -8.67 16.00 -14.85
CA GLY A 66 -8.09 15.99 -16.20
C GLY A 66 -8.04 17.40 -16.78
N GLU A 67 -8.53 17.56 -18.02
CA GLU A 67 -8.64 18.86 -18.72
C GLU A 67 -9.93 19.63 -18.37
N GLY A 68 -10.78 19.07 -17.51
CA GLY A 68 -12.05 19.68 -17.11
C GLY A 68 -12.00 20.40 -15.77
N ASP A 69 -13.10 21.07 -15.43
CA ASP A 69 -13.30 21.73 -14.15
C ASP A 69 -14.02 20.81 -13.13
N VAL A 70 -13.95 21.19 -11.85
CA VAL A 70 -14.52 20.39 -10.76
C VAL A 70 -16.04 20.26 -10.86
N GLU A 71 -16.72 21.27 -11.41
CA GLU A 71 -18.18 21.32 -11.61
C GLU A 71 -18.69 20.22 -12.53
N GLY A 72 -17.83 19.68 -13.40
CA GLY A 72 -18.15 18.56 -14.28
C GLY A 72 -18.14 17.18 -13.59
N ILE A 73 -17.72 17.11 -12.32
CA ILE A 73 -17.60 15.84 -11.60
C ILE A 73 -18.95 15.38 -11.05
N GLU A 74 -19.45 14.29 -11.61
CA GLU A 74 -20.69 13.65 -11.16
C GLU A 74 -20.50 12.85 -9.86
N GLY A 75 -21.54 12.81 -9.03
CA GLY A 75 -21.60 11.99 -7.82
C GLY A 75 -21.03 12.65 -6.56
N ILE A 76 -20.55 13.89 -6.65
CA ILE A 76 -20.15 14.71 -5.52
C ILE A 76 -21.03 15.96 -5.49
N ALA A 77 -21.76 16.19 -4.40
CA ALA A 77 -22.40 17.48 -4.17
C ALA A 77 -21.32 18.52 -3.89
N THR A 78 -21.35 19.65 -4.60
CA THR A 78 -20.36 20.76 -4.47
C THR A 78 -18.91 20.25 -4.53
N PRO A 79 -18.47 19.69 -5.67
CA PRO A 79 -17.12 19.17 -5.83
C PRO A 79 -16.07 20.26 -5.60
N SER A 80 -14.91 19.87 -5.06
CA SER A 80 -13.79 20.77 -4.80
C SER A 80 -12.50 20.12 -5.29
N GLY A 81 -11.54 20.93 -5.76
CA GLY A 81 -10.27 20.42 -6.25
C GLY A 81 -9.36 19.87 -5.14
N SER A 82 -9.56 20.32 -3.89
CA SER A 82 -8.73 19.93 -2.76
C SER A 82 -9.54 19.77 -1.48
N TYR A 83 -9.16 18.79 -0.67
CA TYR A 83 -9.78 18.49 0.62
C TYR A 83 -8.72 18.36 1.71
N GLU A 84 -9.04 18.85 2.91
CA GLU A 84 -8.47 18.30 4.13
C GLU A 84 -8.93 16.84 4.26
N PHE A 85 -8.01 15.97 4.65
CA PHE A 85 -8.21 14.53 4.53
C PHE A 85 -7.74 13.79 5.78
N THR A 86 -8.51 12.78 6.19
CA THR A 86 -8.11 11.80 7.20
C THR A 86 -8.62 10.42 6.81
N ALA A 87 -7.87 9.38 7.19
CA ALA A 87 -8.27 8.00 7.01
C ALA A 87 -8.10 7.22 8.32
N LYS A 88 -9.10 6.41 8.67
CA LYS A 88 -9.07 5.60 9.88
C LYS A 88 -9.80 4.28 9.68
N TRP A 89 -9.20 3.20 10.19
CA TRP A 89 -9.90 1.93 10.35
C TRP A 89 -10.89 2.01 11.51
N LEU A 90 -12.16 1.75 11.22
CA LEU A 90 -13.25 1.58 12.17
C LEU A 90 -13.86 0.20 11.92
N ASP A 91 -13.70 -0.71 12.88
CA ASP A 91 -14.07 -2.12 12.75
C ASP A 91 -13.49 -2.75 11.46
N ASP A 92 -14.36 -3.23 10.58
CA ASP A 92 -14.01 -3.87 9.30
C ASP A 92 -13.93 -2.88 8.13
N ARG A 93 -13.87 -1.56 8.37
CA ARG A 93 -13.93 -0.54 7.31
C ARG A 93 -12.84 0.50 7.43
N LEU A 94 -12.26 0.89 6.28
CA LEU A 94 -11.47 2.10 6.18
C LEU A 94 -12.41 3.26 5.85
N VAL A 95 -12.51 4.22 6.76
CA VAL A 95 -13.30 5.44 6.57
C VAL A 95 -12.36 6.57 6.17
N LEU A 96 -12.62 7.15 5.00
CA LEU A 96 -11.89 8.24 4.39
C LEU A 96 -12.76 9.50 4.48
N SER A 97 -12.35 10.48 5.29
CA SER A 97 -13.13 11.69 5.57
C SER A 97 -12.50 12.90 4.89
N PHE A 98 -13.35 13.72 4.29
CA PHE A 98 -12.97 14.86 3.46
C PHE A 98 -13.69 16.12 3.94
N ARG A 99 -12.97 17.24 3.96
CA ARG A 99 -13.52 18.58 4.22
C ARG A 99 -12.96 19.57 3.20
N ASP A 100 -13.83 20.31 2.52
CA ASP A 100 -13.40 21.38 1.63
C ASP A 100 -13.13 22.69 2.40
N LYS A 101 -12.57 23.68 1.71
CA LYS A 101 -12.24 24.99 2.32
C LYS A 101 -13.46 25.79 2.78
N THR A 102 -14.65 25.47 2.26
CA THR A 102 -15.92 26.10 2.64
C THR A 102 -16.62 25.39 3.79
N GLY A 103 -16.05 24.26 4.26
CA GLY A 103 -16.54 23.49 5.40
C GLY A 103 -17.53 22.38 5.04
N HIS A 104 -17.80 22.12 3.75
CA HIS A 104 -18.59 20.95 3.38
C HIS A 104 -17.80 19.68 3.68
N THR A 105 -18.50 18.66 4.15
CA THR A 105 -17.89 17.41 4.58
C THR A 105 -18.58 16.21 3.94
N GLY A 106 -17.82 15.13 3.83
CA GLY A 106 -18.33 13.83 3.44
C GLY A 106 -17.30 12.76 3.73
N ALA A 107 -17.76 11.51 3.74
CA ALA A 107 -16.89 10.37 3.87
C ALA A 107 -17.17 9.34 2.78
N LEU A 108 -16.14 8.61 2.42
CA LEU A 108 -16.21 7.35 1.68
C LEU A 108 -15.75 6.23 2.60
N ALA A 109 -16.38 5.08 2.51
CA ALA A 109 -16.00 3.92 3.31
C ALA A 109 -15.75 2.72 2.41
N LEU A 110 -14.61 2.07 2.64
CA LEU A 110 -14.22 0.83 2.00
C LEU A 110 -14.31 -0.29 3.03
N ALA A 111 -15.27 -1.19 2.86
CA ALA A 111 -15.31 -2.42 3.65
C ALA A 111 -14.09 -3.27 3.30
N ARG A 112 -13.47 -3.89 4.31
CA ARG A 112 -12.27 -4.70 4.16
C ARG A 112 -12.57 -5.87 3.22
N PRO A 113 -11.93 -5.96 2.05
CA PRO A 113 -12.08 -7.11 1.18
C PRO A 113 -11.32 -8.31 1.75
N ASN A 114 -11.71 -9.52 1.34
CA ASN A 114 -10.99 -10.74 1.69
C ASN A 114 -9.75 -10.98 0.82
N THR A 115 -9.58 -10.18 -0.22
CA THR A 115 -8.50 -10.30 -1.21
C THR A 115 -7.89 -8.94 -1.53
N VAL A 116 -6.64 -8.96 -2.00
CA VAL A 116 -5.93 -7.80 -2.52
C VAL A 116 -5.35 -8.16 -3.88
N SER A 117 -5.47 -7.23 -4.84
CA SER A 117 -4.77 -7.37 -6.12
C SER A 117 -3.40 -6.72 -6.00
N VAL A 118 -2.38 -7.48 -6.35
CA VAL A 118 -0.97 -7.12 -6.28
C VAL A 118 -0.44 -6.97 -7.69
N PHE A 119 0.21 -5.84 -7.94
CA PHE A 119 0.98 -5.58 -9.15
C PHE A 119 2.37 -5.12 -8.74
N GLU A 120 3.40 -5.80 -9.25
CA GLU A 120 4.78 -5.42 -9.00
C GLU A 120 5.58 -5.60 -10.29
N VAL A 121 6.42 -4.64 -10.64
CA VAL A 121 7.22 -4.73 -11.86
C VAL A 121 8.54 -3.99 -11.71
N ASP A 122 9.60 -4.56 -12.25
CA ASP A 122 10.84 -3.83 -12.52
C ASP A 122 10.56 -2.81 -13.63
N PRO A 123 10.59 -1.49 -13.34
CA PRO A 123 10.32 -0.46 -14.34
C PRO A 123 11.45 -0.33 -15.36
N ARG A 124 12.63 -0.92 -15.11
CA ARG A 124 13.84 -0.80 -15.94
C ARG A 124 14.29 0.64 -16.16
N ASP A 125 14.00 1.52 -15.21
CA ASP A 125 14.35 2.95 -15.26
C ASP A 125 15.78 3.22 -14.75
N ARG A 126 16.40 2.26 -14.06
CA ARG A 126 17.74 2.36 -13.46
C ARG A 126 18.53 1.06 -13.61
N PRO A 127 19.87 1.13 -13.71
CA PRO A 127 20.72 -0.06 -13.74
C PRO A 127 20.76 -0.75 -12.36
N ASP A 128 20.80 -2.09 -12.37
CA ASP A 128 20.97 -2.89 -11.16
C ASP A 128 22.37 -2.69 -10.55
N ARG A 129 22.43 -2.47 -9.24
CA ARG A 129 23.66 -2.25 -8.46
C ARG A 129 24.04 -3.45 -7.59
N GLY A 130 23.47 -4.63 -7.85
CA GLY A 130 23.81 -5.89 -7.18
C GLY A 130 22.83 -6.34 -6.11
N HIS A 131 21.72 -5.61 -5.91
CA HIS A 131 20.63 -5.97 -4.98
C HIS A 131 19.29 -6.19 -5.69
N GLY A 132 19.27 -6.02 -7.02
CA GLY A 132 18.06 -5.98 -7.82
C GLY A 132 17.44 -4.58 -7.93
N PRO A 133 16.54 -4.37 -8.90
CA PRO A 133 15.82 -3.10 -9.07
C PRO A 133 14.76 -2.89 -7.99
N ALA A 134 14.48 -1.64 -7.61
CA ALA A 134 13.27 -1.34 -6.85
C ALA A 134 12.05 -1.58 -7.76
N LEU A 135 11.15 -2.46 -7.37
CA LEU A 135 9.93 -2.73 -8.13
C LEU A 135 8.97 -1.59 -7.91
N TYR A 136 8.33 -1.10 -8.96
CA TYR A 136 7.08 -0.37 -8.83
C TYR A 136 6.03 -1.32 -8.27
N LYS A 137 5.29 -0.88 -7.25
CA LYS A 137 4.29 -1.69 -6.52
C LYS A 137 2.93 -1.02 -6.52
N GLU A 138 1.88 -1.80 -6.75
CA GLU A 138 0.49 -1.44 -6.43
C GLU A 138 -0.22 -2.53 -5.64
N TRP A 139 -0.89 -2.13 -4.56
CA TRP A 139 -1.90 -2.96 -3.89
C TRP A 139 -3.28 -2.32 -4.07
N LYS A 140 -4.25 -3.11 -4.57
CA LYS A 140 -5.63 -2.66 -4.81
C LYS A 140 -6.60 -3.38 -3.91
N LEU A 141 -7.35 -2.59 -3.14
CA LEU A 141 -8.46 -3.04 -2.33
C LEU A 141 -9.74 -2.50 -2.97
N THR A 142 -10.66 -3.39 -3.33
CA THR A 142 -11.93 -3.01 -3.97
C THR A 142 -13.10 -3.54 -3.17
N ALA A 143 -14.10 -2.71 -2.94
CA ALA A 143 -15.34 -3.07 -2.29
C ALA A 143 -16.53 -2.27 -2.86
N PRO A 144 -17.78 -2.67 -2.60
CA PRO A 144 -18.92 -1.81 -2.83
C PRO A 144 -18.75 -0.47 -2.12
N ALA A 145 -19.03 0.62 -2.83
CA ALA A 145 -18.89 1.97 -2.31
C ALA A 145 -19.97 2.27 -1.27
N ALA A 146 -19.57 2.84 -0.14
CA ALA A 146 -20.45 3.52 0.78
C ALA A 146 -19.97 4.96 0.96
N GLY A 147 -20.89 5.91 1.14
CA GLY A 147 -20.54 7.31 1.28
C GLY A 147 -21.62 8.15 1.94
N SER A 148 -21.19 9.29 2.47
CA SER A 148 -22.02 10.24 3.21
C SER A 148 -21.66 11.68 2.86
N GLY A 149 -22.48 12.63 3.34
CA GLY A 149 -22.27 14.05 3.10
C GLY A 149 -22.21 14.37 1.61
N VAL A 150 -21.17 15.10 1.18
CA VAL A 150 -20.97 15.48 -0.22
C VAL A 150 -20.88 14.29 -1.18
N PHE A 151 -20.46 13.10 -0.74
CA PHE A 151 -20.33 11.92 -1.63
C PHE A 151 -21.61 11.08 -1.75
N ARG A 152 -22.64 11.36 -0.93
CA ARG A 152 -23.89 10.59 -0.95
C ARG A 152 -24.55 10.50 -2.34
N PRO A 153 -24.57 11.56 -3.19
CA PRO A 153 -25.19 11.48 -4.53
C PRO A 153 -24.56 10.44 -5.45
N GLY A 154 -23.29 10.12 -5.27
CA GLY A 154 -22.56 9.13 -6.09
C GLY A 154 -22.79 7.68 -5.67
N ILE A 155 -23.51 7.42 -4.57
CA ILE A 155 -23.69 6.07 -4.03
C ILE A 155 -24.93 5.42 -4.63
N ALA A 156 -24.73 4.25 -5.25
CA ALA A 156 -25.79 3.44 -5.85
C ALA A 156 -25.39 1.95 -5.91
N PRO A 157 -26.34 1.04 -6.20
CA PRO A 157 -26.01 -0.34 -6.49
C PRO A 157 -24.95 -0.46 -7.60
N ARG A 158 -24.01 -1.39 -7.44
CA ARG A 158 -22.86 -1.62 -8.33
C ARG A 158 -21.87 -0.46 -8.44
N GLN A 159 -21.95 0.50 -7.53
CA GLN A 159 -20.89 1.48 -7.36
C GLN A 159 -19.74 0.83 -6.57
N LEU A 160 -18.53 0.86 -7.12
CA LEU A 160 -17.32 0.30 -6.51
C LEU A 160 -16.37 1.42 -6.08
N LEU A 161 -15.71 1.19 -4.96
CA LEU A 161 -14.63 2.01 -4.46
C LEU A 161 -13.35 1.17 -4.44
N THR A 162 -12.30 1.66 -5.08
CA THR A 162 -10.99 1.00 -5.09
C THR A 162 -9.94 1.92 -4.51
N LEU A 163 -9.32 1.49 -3.41
CA LEU A 163 -8.08 2.08 -2.90
C LEU A 163 -6.90 1.41 -3.58
N ILE A 164 -6.04 2.21 -4.21
CA ILE A 164 -4.79 1.80 -4.84
C ILE A 164 -3.65 2.43 -4.05
N LEU A 165 -2.81 1.60 -3.44
CA LEU A 165 -1.58 2.01 -2.76
C LEU A 165 -0.44 1.88 -3.75
N GLN A 166 0.40 2.90 -3.89
CA GLN A 166 1.43 2.97 -4.92
C GLN A 166 2.78 3.33 -4.33
N GLY A 167 3.85 2.71 -4.83
CA GLY A 167 5.20 3.05 -4.42
C GLY A 167 6.25 2.13 -5.01
N ALA A 168 7.37 1.97 -4.29
CA ALA A 168 8.48 1.18 -4.77
C ALA A 168 9.24 0.50 -3.63
N GLY A 169 9.69 -0.73 -3.87
CA GLY A 169 10.37 -1.52 -2.85
C GLY A 169 10.96 -2.81 -3.38
N ASN A 170 11.39 -3.68 -2.48
CA ASN A 170 11.99 -4.97 -2.81
C ASN A 170 10.92 -6.09 -2.84
N SER A 171 11.26 -7.38 -2.87
CA SER A 171 10.24 -8.46 -2.93
C SER A 171 9.44 -8.66 -1.63
N CYS A 172 9.89 -8.07 -0.51
CA CYS A 172 9.20 -8.10 0.77
C CYS A 172 8.48 -6.77 1.00
N THR A 173 7.21 -6.71 0.61
CA THR A 173 6.43 -5.48 0.73
C THR A 173 6.22 -5.07 2.18
N SER A 174 6.51 -3.81 2.48
CA SER A 174 6.16 -3.14 3.73
C SER A 174 5.31 -1.89 3.48
N ALA A 175 4.72 -1.33 4.52
CA ALA A 175 3.99 -0.07 4.47
C ALA A 175 4.86 1.10 3.95
N ASP A 176 6.15 1.12 4.30
CA ASP A 176 7.10 2.17 3.90
C ASP A 176 7.44 2.14 2.40
N ASP A 177 7.17 1.02 1.70
CA ASP A 177 7.30 0.96 0.24
C ASP A 177 6.26 1.84 -0.45
N PHE A 178 5.11 2.10 0.19
CA PHE A 178 4.03 2.90 -0.38
C PHE A 178 4.19 4.38 -0.03
N SER A 179 4.12 5.22 -1.07
CA SER A 179 4.30 6.68 -0.96
C SER A 179 3.09 7.48 -1.39
N HIS A 180 2.22 6.89 -2.23
CA HIS A 180 1.04 7.55 -2.76
C HIS A 180 -0.17 6.63 -2.63
N TRP A 181 -1.34 7.24 -2.66
CA TRP A 181 -2.60 6.53 -2.75
C TRP A 181 -3.52 7.18 -3.78
N THR A 182 -4.32 6.34 -4.43
CA THR A 182 -5.40 6.75 -5.32
C THR A 182 -6.68 6.06 -4.86
N LEU A 183 -7.78 6.80 -4.81
CA LEU A 183 -9.10 6.30 -4.51
C LEU A 183 -10.00 6.50 -5.74
N VAL A 184 -10.37 5.40 -6.38
CA VAL A 184 -11.16 5.38 -7.60
C VAL A 184 -12.60 5.01 -7.27
N MET A 185 -13.52 5.92 -7.56
CA MET A 185 -14.95 5.67 -7.59
C MET A 185 -15.33 5.25 -9.01
N GLN A 186 -15.95 4.08 -9.17
CA GLN A 186 -16.34 3.58 -10.49
C GLN A 186 -17.72 2.93 -10.46
N GLY A 187 -18.59 3.34 -11.38
CA GLY A 187 -19.94 2.78 -11.46
C GLY A 187 -20.93 3.66 -12.22
N PRO A 188 -22.21 3.27 -12.23
CA PRO A 188 -23.25 3.92 -13.04
C PRO A 188 -23.64 5.33 -12.57
N LYS A 189 -23.25 5.75 -11.36
CA LYS A 189 -23.64 7.06 -10.80
C LYS A 189 -22.49 8.04 -10.61
N ALA A 190 -21.26 7.54 -10.51
CA ALA A 190 -20.10 8.37 -10.28
C ALA A 190 -18.86 7.70 -10.86
N ASN A 191 -18.01 8.49 -11.50
CA ASN A 191 -16.70 8.05 -11.97
C ASN A 191 -15.72 9.19 -11.70
N TYR A 192 -14.95 9.09 -10.63
CA TYR A 192 -13.98 10.11 -10.24
C TYR A 192 -12.81 9.48 -9.49
N THR A 193 -11.72 10.23 -9.42
CA THR A 193 -10.50 9.82 -8.75
C THR A 193 -10.05 10.88 -7.76
N LEU A 194 -9.80 10.46 -6.52
CA LEU A 194 -9.11 11.26 -5.51
C LEU A 194 -7.71 10.68 -5.31
N PHE A 195 -6.74 11.51 -5.00
CA PHE A 195 -5.38 11.03 -4.74
C PHE A 195 -4.68 11.89 -3.69
N GLY A 196 -3.62 11.35 -3.13
CA GLY A 196 -2.77 12.04 -2.17
C GLY A 196 -1.54 11.22 -1.81
N ASP A 197 -0.84 11.70 -0.78
CA ASP A 197 0.42 11.11 -0.33
C ASP A 197 0.25 10.28 0.94
N LEU A 198 1.18 9.37 1.14
CA LEU A 198 1.42 8.69 2.41
C LEU A 198 2.63 9.32 3.09
N VAL A 199 2.58 9.41 4.42
CA VAL A 199 3.73 9.78 5.24
C VAL A 199 4.64 8.56 5.32
N THR A 200 5.83 8.66 4.73
CA THR A 200 6.83 7.60 4.79
C THR A 200 7.83 7.89 5.90
N THR A 201 8.16 6.88 6.70
CA THR A 201 9.28 6.93 7.63
C THR A 201 10.51 6.38 6.90
N LYS A 202 11.34 7.26 6.38
CA LYS A 202 12.66 6.89 5.84
C LYS A 202 13.75 7.19 6.85
#